data_AF-A0ABD1EHF3-F1
#
_entry.id   AF-A0ABD1EHF3-F1
#
_cell.length_a   1.000
_cell.length_b   1.000
_cell.length_c   1.000
_cell.angle_alpha   90.00
_cell.angle_beta   90.00
_cell.angle_gamma   90.00
#
_symmetry.space_group_name_H-M   'P 1'
#
loop_
_entity.id
_entity.type
_entity.pdbx_description
1 polymer ?
#
loop_
_entity_poly.entity_id
_entity_poly.type
_entity_poly.pdbx_seq_one_letter_code
_entity_poly.pdbx_strand_id
1 'polypeptide(L)'
;MSPMEMELQIQADRVMFSLNKTVSVLNVMAHLPYLLENEGRILKEHLSEIEMDFLMHVLKAYGSSPIAEDTLDNLKINNEIFDTINNIKLGKKKFPTAEEIDSNLLQVINMIFANKCIRFEIANAKNPVKMPYLVQFINDFEELKAMAKIKLYITGTEEEERYRKLRKAFKSNLMLTAAIKDLEQQLNVQREQLGSELKKKMEVFERYNKKIAKIKEEFQISIEKTIDESERKMMQQSLESEEKQAILSLEAKAIADQYSQLLVDHLDDEKILRARTMKIHSQLQSWVVKYDQDMTEKQAEYEEIKAQYDSEKTAMDEMEEKMEEQSSLYNTLMAEKKEEEERLFQELAFKMLMNRSARIIQRAWRGYRERKAKRRHRKGKKSKDKGKSKLVYTKKDNPNAILENKYKGDLFEAMKNPNAF
;
A
#
# COMPACT_ATOMS: atom_id res chain seq x y z
N MET A 1 42.00 -6.15 104.51
CA MET A 1 42.33 -4.88 105.19
C MET A 1 43.53 -5.13 106.08
N SER A 2 44.68 -4.53 105.74
CA SER A 2 45.88 -4.52 106.57
C SER A 2 45.64 -3.73 107.88
N PRO A 3 46.32 -4.02 109.00
CA PRO A 3 46.25 -3.18 110.20
C PRO A 3 46.52 -1.70 109.91
N MET A 4 47.44 -1.41 108.98
CA MET A 4 47.76 -0.04 108.55
C MET A 4 46.66 0.60 107.70
N GLU A 5 45.92 -0.19 106.90
CA GLU A 5 44.73 0.30 106.16
C GLU A 5 43.58 0.61 107.12
N MET A 6 43.40 -0.22 108.16
CA MET A 6 42.39 0.01 109.20
C MET A 6 42.72 1.26 110.04
N GLU A 7 43.99 1.50 110.37
CA GLU A 7 44.41 2.73 111.04
C GLU A 7 44.21 3.95 110.13
N LEU A 8 44.61 3.89 108.86
CA LEU A 8 44.37 4.95 107.87
C LEU A 8 42.88 5.27 107.73
N GLN A 9 42.00 4.26 107.71
CA GLN A 9 40.55 4.46 107.68
C GLN A 9 40.04 5.13 108.97
N ILE A 10 40.51 4.72 110.15
CA ILE A 10 40.15 5.37 111.43
C ILE A 10 40.64 6.84 111.47
N GLN A 11 41.81 7.13 110.89
CA GLN A 11 42.30 8.51 110.76
C GLN A 11 41.48 9.32 109.75
N ALA A 12 41.09 8.73 108.61
CA ALA A 12 40.18 9.32 107.63
C ALA A 12 38.81 9.65 108.24
N ASP A 13 38.20 8.71 108.98
CA ASP A 13 36.92 8.88 109.68
C ASP A 13 37.01 10.01 110.72
N ARG A 14 38.12 10.12 111.46
CA ARG A 14 38.37 11.22 112.41
C ARG A 14 38.50 12.58 111.73
N VAL A 15 39.24 12.66 110.61
CA VAL A 15 39.37 13.90 109.83
C VAL A 15 38.01 14.30 109.24
N MET A 16 37.28 13.36 108.65
CA MET A 16 35.94 13.61 108.11
C MET A 16 34.93 13.99 109.19
N PHE A 17 34.99 13.40 110.38
CA PHE A 17 34.17 13.82 111.53
C PHE A 17 34.49 15.26 111.95
N SER A 18 35.77 15.62 112.01
CA SER A 18 36.21 16.99 112.29
C SER A 18 35.71 17.98 111.24
N LEU A 19 35.89 17.69 109.95
CA LEU A 19 35.40 18.53 108.84
C LEU A 19 33.88 18.69 108.88
N ASN A 20 33.12 17.60 109.07
CA ASN A 20 31.66 17.65 109.22
C ASN A 20 31.23 18.49 110.43
N LYS A 21 31.93 18.39 111.56
CA LYS A 21 31.66 19.23 112.74
C LYS A 21 31.94 20.70 112.43
N THR A 22 33.06 21.03 111.78
CA THR A 22 33.42 22.40 111.40
C THR A 22 32.40 23.01 110.45
N VAL A 23 31.98 22.31 109.39
CA VAL A 23 30.89 22.77 108.50
C VAL A 23 29.60 22.99 109.29
N SER A 24 29.26 22.08 110.21
CA SER A 24 28.05 22.23 111.04
C SER A 24 28.10 23.48 111.95
N VAL A 25 29.27 23.82 112.50
CA VAL A 25 29.46 25.03 113.31
C VAL A 25 29.44 26.29 112.44
N LEU A 26 30.09 26.27 111.28
CA LEU A 26 30.07 27.38 110.31
C LEU A 26 28.64 27.67 109.81
N ASN A 27 27.85 26.63 109.55
CA ASN A 27 26.42 26.78 109.23
C ASN A 27 25.63 27.44 110.37
N VAL A 28 25.88 27.07 111.64
CA VAL A 28 25.24 27.73 112.79
C VAL A 28 25.67 29.20 112.90
N MET A 29 26.96 29.52 112.70
CA MET A 29 27.45 30.90 112.65
C MET A 29 26.82 31.72 111.52
N ALA A 30 26.64 31.13 110.33
CA ALA A 30 26.03 31.80 109.17
C ALA A 30 24.54 32.14 109.36
N HIS A 31 23.84 31.41 110.22
CA HIS A 31 22.43 31.69 110.55
C HIS A 31 22.28 32.50 111.86
N LEU A 32 23.37 32.85 112.55
CA LEU A 32 23.32 33.68 113.76
C LEU A 32 22.65 35.06 113.54
N PRO A 33 22.87 35.78 112.40
CA PRO A 33 22.13 37.01 112.11
C PRO A 33 20.63 36.78 111.94
N TYR A 34 20.24 35.68 111.26
CA TYR A 34 18.84 35.31 111.04
C TYR A 34 18.11 34.97 112.36
N LEU A 35 18.80 34.33 113.31
CA LEU A 35 18.28 34.05 114.66
C LEU A 35 18.14 35.30 115.54
N LEU A 36 18.75 36.43 115.14
CA LEU A 36 18.66 37.72 115.83
C LEU A 36 17.60 38.66 115.23
N GLU A 37 17.19 38.44 113.98
CA GLU A 37 16.07 39.18 113.38
C GLU A 37 14.76 38.88 114.11
N ASN A 38 13.83 39.84 114.09
CA ASN A 38 12.55 39.77 114.82
C ASN A 38 12.70 39.56 116.35
N GLU A 39 13.66 40.25 116.96
CA GLU A 39 13.97 40.20 118.40
C GLU A 39 14.18 38.78 118.96
N GLY A 40 14.74 37.88 118.15
CA GLY A 40 15.02 36.51 118.55
C GLY A 40 13.79 35.70 118.93
N ARG A 41 12.62 35.90 118.31
CA ARG A 41 11.40 35.10 118.57
C ARG A 41 11.65 33.59 118.61
N ILE A 42 12.42 33.05 117.66
CA ILE A 42 12.77 31.62 117.57
C ILE A 42 13.58 31.17 118.79
N LEU A 43 14.44 32.06 119.32
CA LEU A 43 15.24 31.81 120.52
C LEU A 43 14.39 31.93 121.80
N LYS A 44 13.48 32.91 121.88
CA LYS A 44 12.55 33.14 123.01
C LYS A 44 11.60 31.95 123.27
N GLU A 45 11.33 31.12 122.26
CA GLU A 45 10.56 29.87 122.44
C GLU A 45 11.40 28.68 122.97
N HIS A 46 12.73 28.76 122.93
CA HIS A 46 13.64 27.61 123.08
C HIS A 46 14.79 27.80 124.08
N LEU A 47 14.86 28.95 124.76
CA LEU A 47 15.86 29.34 125.76
C LEU A 47 15.18 30.03 126.95
N SER A 48 15.77 29.94 128.13
CA SER A 48 15.29 30.63 129.34
C SER A 48 15.42 32.16 129.20
N GLU A 49 14.59 32.94 129.91
CA GLU A 49 14.66 34.41 129.91
C GLU A 49 16.07 34.91 130.31
N ILE A 50 16.73 34.21 131.26
CA ILE A 50 18.09 34.53 131.72
C ILE A 50 19.13 34.26 130.61
N GLU A 51 18.93 33.20 129.82
CA GLU A 51 19.81 32.85 128.69
C GLU A 51 19.58 33.81 127.51
N MET A 52 18.33 34.25 127.31
CA MET A 52 17.95 35.27 126.33
C MET A 52 18.52 36.65 126.67
N ASP A 53 18.48 37.08 127.93
CA ASP A 53 19.11 38.34 128.35
C ASP A 53 20.64 38.29 128.19
N PHE A 54 21.28 37.15 128.52
CA PHE A 54 22.71 36.96 128.27
C PHE A 54 23.05 37.01 126.76
N LEU A 55 22.29 36.30 125.92
CA LEU A 55 22.39 36.36 124.47
C LEU A 55 22.25 37.79 123.95
N MET A 56 21.19 38.50 124.35
CA MET A 56 20.90 39.86 123.91
C MET A 56 21.92 40.88 124.45
N HIS A 57 22.54 40.65 125.60
CA HIS A 57 23.60 41.48 126.13
C HIS A 57 24.90 41.33 125.32
N VAL A 58 25.38 40.09 125.14
CA VAL A 58 26.59 39.79 124.36
C VAL A 58 26.41 40.22 122.90
N LEU A 59 25.26 39.93 122.29
CA LEU A 59 25.03 40.22 120.88
C LEU A 59 24.67 41.70 120.62
N LYS A 60 24.25 42.48 121.63
CA LYS A 60 24.25 43.96 121.54
C LYS A 60 25.67 44.53 121.57
N ALA A 61 26.58 43.99 122.39
CA ALA A 61 27.97 44.45 122.44
C ALA A 61 28.66 44.29 121.06
N TYR A 62 28.44 43.16 120.38
CA TYR A 62 28.95 42.93 119.02
C TYR A 62 28.12 43.60 117.91
N GLY A 63 26.81 43.75 118.09
CA GLY A 63 25.90 44.35 117.10
C GLY A 63 25.91 45.88 117.03
N SER A 64 26.61 46.56 117.95
CA SER A 64 26.64 48.04 118.04
C SER A 64 27.90 48.69 117.45
N SER A 65 28.73 47.92 116.72
CA SER A 65 29.93 48.44 116.05
C SER A 65 29.62 48.91 114.62
N PRO A 66 29.75 50.20 114.28
CA PRO A 66 29.42 50.72 112.95
C PRO A 66 30.58 50.45 111.97
N ILE A 67 30.64 49.24 111.41
CA ILE A 67 31.41 49.01 110.17
C ILE A 67 30.56 49.56 109.02
N ALA A 68 30.94 50.74 108.54
CA ALA A 68 30.14 51.56 107.63
C ALA A 68 29.91 50.92 106.26
N GLU A 69 28.82 51.34 105.61
CA GLU A 69 28.45 50.98 104.22
C GLU A 69 29.41 51.57 103.15
N ASP A 70 30.50 52.21 103.56
CA ASP A 70 31.35 53.09 102.75
C ASP A 70 32.77 52.51 102.47
N THR A 71 32.99 51.22 102.76
CA THR A 71 34.25 50.50 102.44
C THR A 71 34.03 49.12 101.80
N LEU A 72 32.90 48.93 101.10
CA LEU A 72 32.62 47.66 100.39
C LEU A 72 33.27 47.57 98.99
N ASP A 73 33.96 48.61 98.53
CA ASP A 73 34.75 48.61 97.31
C ASP A 73 36.27 48.54 97.62
N ASN A 74 36.95 47.53 97.07
CA ASN A 74 38.42 47.32 97.06
C ASN A 74 39.14 46.82 98.34
N LEU A 75 38.88 45.58 98.75
CA LEU A 75 39.90 44.72 99.43
C LEU A 75 39.81 43.27 98.89
N LYS A 76 40.46 42.91 97.77
CA LYS A 76 41.87 42.45 97.65
C LYS A 76 42.33 41.30 98.59
N ILE A 77 41.48 40.79 99.47
CA ILE A 77 41.80 39.76 100.45
C ILE A 77 42.18 38.41 99.81
N ASN A 78 41.68 38.08 98.61
CA ASN A 78 41.97 36.81 97.93
C ASN A 78 43.48 36.57 97.70
N ASN A 79 44.28 37.62 97.45
CA ASN A 79 45.72 37.44 97.24
C ASN A 79 46.47 37.24 98.57
N GLU A 80 46.13 38.01 99.61
CA GLU A 80 46.77 37.87 100.93
C GLU A 80 46.41 36.55 101.62
N ILE A 81 45.22 35.98 101.35
CA ILE A 81 44.86 34.62 101.77
C ILE A 81 45.72 33.58 101.03
N PHE A 82 45.91 33.71 99.71
CA PHE A 82 46.79 32.79 98.98
C PHE A 82 48.26 32.88 99.41
N ASP A 83 48.77 34.09 99.68
CA ASP A 83 50.13 34.29 100.18
C ASP A 83 50.28 33.80 101.63
N THR A 84 49.30 33.99 102.51
CA THR A 84 49.36 33.41 103.86
C THR A 84 49.25 31.89 103.85
N ILE A 85 48.42 31.29 103.00
CA ILE A 85 48.34 29.83 102.81
C ILE A 85 49.68 29.26 102.28
N ASN A 86 50.33 29.95 101.33
CA ASN A 86 51.67 29.54 100.89
C ASN A 86 52.72 29.68 102.02
N ASN A 87 52.62 30.71 102.86
CA ASN A 87 53.50 30.89 104.02
C ASN A 87 53.25 29.90 105.17
N ILE A 88 52.12 29.18 105.23
CA ILE A 88 51.91 28.08 106.21
C ILE A 88 52.96 26.96 106.03
N LYS A 89 53.53 26.79 104.82
CA LYS A 89 54.63 25.84 104.55
C LYS A 89 55.98 26.28 105.13
N LEU A 90 56.12 27.52 105.62
CA LEU A 90 57.31 28.06 106.28
C LEU A 90 56.96 28.48 107.70
N GLY A 91 56.91 27.51 108.61
CA GLY A 91 56.41 27.66 109.98
C GLY A 91 57.13 28.74 110.80
N LYS A 92 56.65 29.99 110.74
CA LYS A 92 57.13 31.11 111.57
C LYS A 92 56.15 32.29 111.69
N LYS A 93 54.88 32.01 111.98
CA LYS A 93 54.04 32.93 112.78
C LYS A 93 53.47 32.16 113.97
N LYS A 94 53.61 32.74 115.18
CA LYS A 94 52.66 32.43 116.25
C LYS A 94 51.32 33.00 115.78
N PHE A 95 50.29 32.17 115.70
CA PHE A 95 48.92 32.69 115.76
C PHE A 95 48.75 33.42 117.10
N PRO A 96 47.91 34.46 117.19
CA PRO A 96 47.46 34.94 118.50
C PRO A 96 46.91 33.74 119.29
N THR A 97 47.23 33.65 120.58
CA THR A 97 46.67 32.60 121.44
C THR A 97 45.15 32.79 121.52
N ALA A 98 44.42 31.69 121.75
CA ALA A 98 42.96 31.67 121.73
C ALA A 98 42.31 32.31 122.97
N GLU A 99 42.89 33.42 123.43
CA GLU A 99 42.58 34.14 124.68
C GLU A 99 41.85 35.48 124.39
N GLU A 100 41.78 35.91 123.13
CA GLU A 100 40.95 37.04 122.65
C GLU A 100 39.75 36.58 121.79
N ILE A 101 39.41 35.28 121.80
CA ILE A 101 38.05 34.84 121.45
C ILE A 101 37.22 35.00 122.72
N ASP A 102 36.30 35.96 122.74
CA ASP A 102 35.45 36.22 123.91
C ASP A 102 34.76 34.91 124.37
N SER A 103 35.07 34.51 125.60
CA SER A 103 34.57 33.28 126.20
C SER A 103 33.05 33.23 126.20
N ASN A 104 32.41 34.41 126.37
CA ASN A 104 30.96 34.56 126.34
C ASN A 104 30.38 34.23 124.95
N LEU A 105 31.01 34.72 123.87
CA LEU A 105 30.60 34.43 122.49
C LEU A 105 30.80 32.95 122.14
N LEU A 106 31.91 32.35 122.57
CA LEU A 106 32.15 30.92 122.38
C LEU A 106 31.15 30.06 123.17
N GLN A 107 30.77 30.48 124.39
CA GLN A 107 29.76 29.80 125.20
C GLN A 107 28.36 29.93 124.60
N VAL A 108 27.98 31.12 124.09
CA VAL A 108 26.76 31.37 123.31
C VAL A 108 26.67 30.43 122.10
N ILE A 109 27.72 30.35 121.28
CA ILE A 109 27.72 29.50 120.08
C ILE A 109 27.63 28.01 120.47
N ASN A 110 28.26 27.59 121.56
CA ASN A 110 28.12 26.23 122.08
C ASN A 110 26.71 25.94 122.65
N MET A 111 26.03 26.90 123.29
CA MET A 111 24.63 26.75 123.74
C MET A 111 23.69 26.54 122.54
N ILE A 112 23.80 27.41 121.52
CA ILE A 112 23.02 27.30 120.27
C ILE A 112 23.31 25.97 119.56
N PHE A 113 24.59 25.55 119.49
CA PHE A 113 24.99 24.28 118.88
C PHE A 113 24.64 23.05 119.73
N ALA A 114 24.46 23.18 121.05
CA ALA A 114 24.03 22.08 121.91
C ALA A 114 22.52 21.84 121.81
N ASN A 115 21.70 22.89 121.68
CA ASN A 115 20.25 22.76 121.52
C ASN A 115 19.91 21.98 120.24
N LYS A 116 18.99 21.01 120.33
CA LYS A 116 18.58 20.18 119.17
C LYS A 116 17.52 20.87 118.30
N CYS A 117 16.63 21.65 118.90
CA CYS A 117 15.53 22.32 118.20
C CYS A 117 16.06 23.47 117.33
N ILE A 118 16.94 24.30 117.88
CA ILE A 118 17.53 25.43 117.13
C ILE A 118 18.34 24.92 115.92
N ARG A 119 19.04 23.78 116.04
CA ARG A 119 19.72 23.13 114.90
C ARG A 119 18.77 22.57 113.83
N PHE A 120 17.57 22.16 114.20
CA PHE A 120 16.54 21.72 113.25
C PHE A 120 16.00 22.91 112.45
N GLU A 121 15.72 24.03 113.11
CA GLU A 121 15.31 25.27 112.42
C GLU A 121 16.42 25.84 111.53
N ILE A 122 17.68 25.84 111.97
CA ILE A 122 18.83 26.22 111.11
C ILE A 122 18.94 25.31 109.87
N ALA A 123 18.59 24.03 109.97
CA ALA A 123 18.59 23.12 108.82
C ALA A 123 17.37 23.32 107.88
N ASN A 124 16.26 23.87 108.38
CA ASN A 124 15.06 24.19 107.61
C ASN A 124 15.10 25.60 107.00
N ALA A 125 15.88 26.52 107.58
CA ALA A 125 16.07 27.89 107.13
C ALA A 125 16.84 27.95 105.80
N LYS A 126 16.14 27.79 104.68
CA LYS A 126 16.74 27.65 103.33
C LYS A 126 17.56 28.85 102.81
N ASN A 127 17.65 29.97 103.54
CA ASN A 127 18.37 31.18 103.15
C ASN A 127 19.16 31.78 104.33
N PRO A 128 20.49 31.53 104.44
CA PRO A 128 21.38 32.34 105.26
C PRO A 128 21.59 33.72 104.63
N VAL A 129 20.63 34.62 104.80
CA VAL A 129 20.75 36.01 104.33
C VAL A 129 21.66 36.78 105.30
N LYS A 130 22.56 37.60 104.73
CA LYS A 130 23.54 38.50 105.41
C LYS A 130 24.93 37.92 105.76
N MET A 131 25.56 37.16 104.86
CA MET A 131 26.98 37.35 104.44
C MET A 131 27.34 36.49 103.20
N PRO A 132 27.49 37.05 101.99
CA PRO A 132 27.81 36.27 100.78
C PRO A 132 29.12 35.48 100.89
N TYR A 133 30.17 36.11 101.44
CA TYR A 133 31.49 35.50 101.61
C TYR A 133 31.48 34.25 102.50
N LEU A 134 30.60 34.21 103.50
CA LEU A 134 30.49 33.08 104.43
C LEU A 134 29.78 31.89 103.78
N VAL A 135 28.78 32.15 102.92
CA VAL A 135 28.12 31.12 102.11
C VAL A 135 29.11 30.53 101.08
N GLN A 136 29.91 31.38 100.43
CA GLN A 136 30.97 30.89 99.53
C GLN A 136 32.01 30.06 100.29
N PHE A 137 32.50 30.53 101.44
CA PHE A 137 33.44 29.78 102.27
C PHE A 137 32.88 28.40 102.72
N ILE A 138 31.58 28.30 103.03
CA ILE A 138 30.93 27.02 103.35
C ILE A 138 30.89 26.09 102.13
N ASN A 139 30.60 26.62 100.94
CA ASN A 139 30.63 25.84 99.68
C ASN A 139 32.05 25.35 99.35
N ASP A 140 33.06 26.23 99.44
CA ASP A 140 34.47 25.90 99.22
C ASP A 140 34.95 24.84 100.23
N PHE A 141 34.45 24.89 101.47
CA PHE A 141 34.77 23.90 102.51
C PHE A 141 34.03 22.56 102.31
N GLU A 142 32.82 22.57 101.73
CA GLU A 142 32.15 21.34 101.27
C GLU A 142 32.82 20.72 100.04
N GLU A 143 33.33 21.53 99.10
CA GLU A 143 34.16 21.02 98.00
C GLU A 143 35.48 20.45 98.54
N LEU A 144 36.16 21.14 99.45
CA LEU A 144 37.33 20.63 100.17
C LEU A 144 37.01 19.31 100.91
N LYS A 145 35.83 19.20 101.54
CA LYS A 145 35.35 17.97 102.19
C LYS A 145 35.10 16.85 101.18
N ALA A 146 34.59 17.16 99.98
CA ALA A 146 34.44 16.19 98.90
C ALA A 146 35.79 15.72 98.35
N MET A 147 36.74 16.63 98.10
CA MET A 147 38.11 16.30 97.70
C MET A 147 38.85 15.51 98.77
N ALA A 148 38.73 15.90 100.05
CA ALA A 148 39.31 15.18 101.18
C ALA A 148 38.73 13.77 101.29
N LYS A 149 37.40 13.60 101.17
CA LYS A 149 36.77 12.27 101.11
C LYS A 149 37.35 11.43 99.98
N ILE A 150 37.51 12.00 98.78
CA ILE A 150 38.11 11.30 97.63
C ILE A 150 39.57 10.91 97.92
N LYS A 151 40.36 11.78 98.54
CA LYS A 151 41.79 11.54 98.80
C LYS A 151 42.11 10.73 100.07
N LEU A 152 41.20 10.65 101.03
CA LEU A 152 41.36 9.88 102.28
C LEU A 152 40.89 8.43 102.15
N TYR A 153 39.88 8.14 101.31
CA TYR A 153 39.36 6.79 101.11
C TYR A 153 39.82 6.10 99.82
N ILE A 154 40.64 6.74 98.98
CA ILE A 154 41.30 6.08 97.84
C ILE A 154 42.69 5.59 98.27
N THR A 155 42.93 4.30 98.13
CA THR A 155 44.26 3.71 98.31
C THR A 155 45.19 4.06 97.14
N GLY A 156 46.50 4.19 97.39
CA GLY A 156 47.47 4.53 96.32
C GLY A 156 47.51 3.50 95.18
N THR A 157 47.23 2.23 95.50
CA THR A 157 47.06 1.13 94.54
C THR A 157 45.84 1.31 93.63
N GLU A 158 44.70 1.75 94.18
CA GLU A 158 43.52 2.12 93.37
C GLU A 158 43.77 3.34 92.49
N GLU A 159 44.48 4.35 93.00
CA GLU A 159 44.83 5.54 92.21
C GLU A 159 45.75 5.18 91.03
N GLU A 160 46.77 4.35 91.26
CA GLU A 160 47.57 3.76 90.18
C GLU A 160 46.74 2.96 89.18
N GLU A 161 45.78 2.15 89.63
CA GLU A 161 44.91 1.41 88.73
C GLU A 161 44.03 2.32 87.87
N ARG A 162 43.49 3.40 88.44
CA ARG A 162 42.74 4.42 87.69
C ARG A 162 43.65 5.07 86.65
N TYR A 163 44.88 5.44 86.99
CA TYR A 163 45.85 5.96 86.02
C TYR A 163 46.25 4.94 84.94
N ARG A 164 46.42 3.65 85.28
CA ARG A 164 46.69 2.58 84.30
C ARG A 164 45.50 2.37 83.34
N LYS A 165 44.26 2.40 83.84
CA LYS A 165 43.03 2.32 83.05
C LYS A 165 42.88 3.54 82.13
N LEU A 166 43.11 4.75 82.65
CA LEU A 166 43.07 6.00 81.89
C LEU A 166 44.14 6.05 80.78
N ARG A 167 45.39 5.64 81.06
CA ARG A 167 46.46 5.57 80.03
C ARG A 167 46.13 4.57 78.92
N LYS A 168 45.52 3.43 79.24
CA LYS A 168 45.03 2.46 78.23
C LYS A 168 43.91 3.07 77.38
N ALA A 169 42.93 3.71 78.01
CA ALA A 169 41.83 4.39 77.31
C ALA A 169 42.33 5.51 76.39
N PHE A 170 43.26 6.34 76.86
CA PHE A 170 43.87 7.40 76.05
C PHE A 170 44.64 6.84 74.84
N LYS A 171 45.48 5.81 75.02
CA LYS A 171 46.18 5.15 73.89
C LYS A 171 45.18 4.54 72.90
N SER A 172 44.09 3.95 73.37
CA SER A 172 43.03 3.41 72.50
C SER A 172 42.29 4.53 71.75
N ASN A 173 41.98 5.65 72.41
CA ASN A 173 41.31 6.80 71.80
C ASN A 173 42.20 7.45 70.72
N LEU A 174 43.51 7.56 70.96
CA LEU A 174 44.49 8.02 69.96
C LEU A 174 44.49 7.12 68.71
N MET A 175 44.55 5.79 68.91
CA MET A 175 44.50 4.81 67.81
C MET A 175 43.17 4.86 67.04
N LEU A 176 42.03 4.97 67.75
CA LEU A 176 40.71 5.12 67.12
C LEU A 176 40.60 6.42 66.34
N THR A 177 41.14 7.53 66.86
CA THR A 177 41.16 8.84 66.16
C THR A 177 42.02 8.78 64.89
N ALA A 178 43.14 8.05 64.92
CA ALA A 178 43.94 7.81 63.71
C ALA A 178 43.20 6.94 62.69
N ALA A 179 42.54 5.86 63.12
CA ALA A 179 41.75 4.99 62.26
C ALA A 179 40.53 5.70 61.64
N ILE A 180 39.86 6.58 62.40
CA ILE A 180 38.78 7.43 61.88
C ILE A 180 39.29 8.33 60.75
N LYS A 181 40.43 9.00 60.93
CA LYS A 181 41.02 9.87 59.90
C LYS A 181 41.45 9.13 58.64
N ASP A 182 42.01 7.92 58.77
CA ASP A 182 42.34 7.06 57.63
C ASP A 182 41.07 6.62 56.88
N LEU A 183 40.02 6.21 57.59
CA LEU A 183 38.72 5.89 56.99
C LEU A 183 38.06 7.11 56.32
N GLU A 184 38.11 8.30 56.93
CA GLU A 184 37.65 9.56 56.33
C GLU A 184 38.41 9.89 55.03
N GLN A 185 39.73 9.69 55.02
CA GLN A 185 40.57 9.90 53.85
C GLN A 185 40.24 8.89 52.73
N GLN A 186 40.11 7.60 53.05
CA GLN A 186 39.71 6.55 52.11
C GLN A 186 38.32 6.82 51.52
N LEU A 187 37.35 7.26 52.34
CA LEU A 187 35.98 7.59 51.92
C LEU A 187 35.98 8.81 50.98
N ASN A 188 36.81 9.82 51.24
CA ASN A 188 36.95 10.97 50.33
C ASN A 188 37.63 10.58 49.01
N VAL A 189 38.68 9.75 49.03
CA VAL A 189 39.31 9.23 47.79
C VAL A 189 38.29 8.42 46.96
N GLN A 190 37.46 7.58 47.58
CA GLN A 190 36.39 6.86 46.89
C GLN A 190 35.33 7.81 46.30
N ARG A 191 34.94 8.87 47.02
CA ARG A 191 34.02 9.92 46.51
C ARG A 191 34.60 10.64 45.29
N GLU A 192 35.88 10.99 45.30
CA GLU A 192 36.55 11.63 44.18
C GLU A 192 36.67 10.71 42.96
N GLN A 193 37.05 9.45 43.17
CA GLN A 193 37.10 8.42 42.11
C GLN A 193 35.72 8.24 41.45
N LEU A 194 34.70 7.97 42.26
CA LEU A 194 33.31 7.73 41.80
C LEU A 194 32.71 8.99 41.15
N GLY A 195 33.02 10.18 41.66
CA GLY A 195 32.69 11.46 41.02
C GLY A 195 33.39 11.66 39.68
N SER A 196 34.64 11.19 39.52
CA SER A 196 35.35 11.22 38.24
C SER A 196 34.74 10.25 37.21
N GLU A 197 34.29 9.07 37.66
CA GLU A 197 33.62 8.09 36.82
C GLU A 197 32.24 8.57 36.39
N LEU A 198 31.46 9.16 37.31
CA LEU A 198 30.16 9.75 37.00
C LEU A 198 30.28 10.85 35.94
N LYS A 199 31.29 11.72 36.02
CA LYS A 199 31.59 12.73 34.98
C LYS A 199 31.90 12.07 33.62
N LYS A 200 32.82 11.09 33.57
CA LYS A 200 33.14 10.34 32.35
C LYS A 200 31.91 9.67 31.73
N LYS A 201 31.01 9.09 32.55
CA LYS A 201 29.73 8.50 32.08
C LYS A 201 28.77 9.57 31.57
N MET A 202 28.67 10.72 32.24
CA MET A 202 27.83 11.85 31.84
C MET A 202 28.26 12.44 30.49
N GLU A 203 29.57 12.64 30.26
CA GLU A 203 30.12 13.04 28.95
C GLU A 203 29.82 12.02 27.84
N VAL A 204 29.73 10.73 28.17
CA VAL A 204 29.37 9.67 27.21
C VAL A 204 27.86 9.71 26.91
N PHE A 205 27.01 9.91 27.92
CA PHE A 205 25.57 10.14 27.72
C PHE A 205 25.30 11.39 26.87
N GLU A 206 25.98 12.51 27.13
CA GLU A 206 25.88 13.70 26.28
C GLU A 206 26.26 13.42 24.83
N ARG A 207 27.37 12.70 24.60
CA ARG A 207 27.81 12.33 23.24
C ARG A 207 26.80 11.43 22.53
N TYR A 208 26.16 10.50 23.23
CA TYR A 208 25.08 9.69 22.65
C TYR A 208 23.81 10.50 22.41
N ASN A 209 23.37 11.35 23.34
CA ASN A 209 22.21 12.22 23.16
C ASN A 209 22.40 13.18 21.97
N LYS A 210 23.59 13.77 21.81
CA LYS A 210 23.96 14.61 20.67
C LYS A 210 23.97 13.83 19.34
N LYS A 211 24.37 12.55 19.34
CA LYS A 211 24.24 11.66 18.16
C LYS A 211 22.79 11.31 17.85
N ILE A 212 21.98 10.96 18.85
CA ILE A 212 20.57 10.62 18.69
C ILE A 212 19.76 11.81 18.16
N ALA A 213 20.06 13.03 18.62
CA ALA A 213 19.46 14.25 18.09
C ALA A 213 19.76 14.43 16.59
N LYS A 214 21.04 14.37 16.19
CA LYS A 214 21.44 14.45 14.78
C LYS A 214 20.81 13.38 13.91
N ILE A 215 20.82 12.12 14.35
CA ILE A 215 20.23 11.01 13.59
C ILE A 215 18.72 11.22 13.41
N LYS A 216 18.00 11.77 14.39
CA LYS A 216 16.59 12.13 14.26
C LYS A 216 16.36 13.27 13.26
N GLU A 217 17.20 14.31 13.30
CA GLU A 217 17.16 15.45 12.38
C GLU A 217 17.46 15.01 10.93
N GLU A 218 18.50 14.20 10.73
CA GLU A 218 18.87 13.58 9.45
C GLU A 218 17.75 12.69 8.89
N PHE A 219 17.13 11.84 9.73
CA PHE A 219 15.97 11.03 9.30
C PHE A 219 14.73 11.88 9.00
N GLN A 220 14.42 12.91 9.79
CA GLN A 220 13.26 13.77 9.56
C GLN A 220 13.38 14.46 8.20
N ILE A 221 14.53 15.10 7.93
CA ILE A 221 14.83 15.75 6.64
C ILE A 221 14.81 14.75 5.48
N SER A 222 15.27 13.50 5.70
CA SER A 222 15.23 12.45 4.67
C SER A 222 13.80 11.97 4.38
N ILE A 223 12.94 11.87 5.39
CA ILE A 223 11.54 11.46 5.26
C ILE A 223 10.76 12.55 4.53
N GLU A 224 10.89 13.81 4.96
CA GLU A 224 10.25 14.96 4.32
C GLU A 224 10.61 15.07 2.83
N LYS A 225 11.90 14.96 2.48
CA LYS A 225 12.34 14.92 1.07
C LYS A 225 11.76 13.75 0.28
N THR A 226 11.70 12.57 0.88
CA THR A 226 11.14 11.37 0.21
C THR A 226 9.65 11.53 -0.05
N ILE A 227 8.91 12.16 0.88
CA ILE A 227 7.49 12.52 0.70
C ILE A 227 7.37 13.52 -0.44
N ASP A 228 8.04 14.68 -0.36
CA ASP A 228 8.06 15.73 -1.39
C ASP A 228 8.36 15.20 -2.80
N GLU A 229 9.40 14.36 -2.94
CA GLU A 229 9.80 13.76 -4.22
C GLU A 229 8.76 12.74 -4.71
N SER A 230 8.16 11.96 -3.81
CA SER A 230 7.11 10.99 -4.16
C SER A 230 5.80 11.66 -4.59
N GLU A 231 5.38 12.73 -3.91
CA GLU A 231 4.17 13.48 -4.23
C GLU A 231 4.29 14.21 -5.56
N ARG A 232 5.43 14.89 -5.81
CA ARG A 232 5.71 15.54 -7.10
C ARG A 232 5.71 14.53 -8.25
N LYS A 233 6.32 13.36 -8.05
CA LYS A 233 6.35 12.29 -9.05
C LYS A 233 4.96 11.70 -9.29
N MET A 234 4.17 11.50 -8.23
CA MET A 234 2.78 11.03 -8.33
C MET A 234 1.90 12.02 -9.09
N MET A 235 2.02 13.32 -8.80
CA MET A 235 1.29 14.39 -9.48
C MET A 235 1.67 14.47 -10.97
N GLN A 236 2.96 14.40 -11.30
CA GLN A 236 3.42 14.34 -12.70
C GLN A 236 2.85 13.11 -13.41
N GLN A 237 2.92 11.92 -12.79
CA GLN A 237 2.40 10.69 -13.38
C GLN A 237 0.87 10.72 -13.55
N SER A 238 0.14 11.41 -12.67
CA SER A 238 -1.31 11.63 -12.80
C SER A 238 -1.61 12.51 -14.01
N LEU A 239 -0.95 13.67 -14.15
CA LEU A 239 -1.14 14.58 -15.28
C LEU A 239 -0.76 13.93 -16.62
N GLU A 240 0.36 13.22 -16.67
CA GLU A 240 0.78 12.43 -17.82
C GLU A 240 -0.22 11.30 -18.17
N SER A 241 -0.92 10.73 -17.18
CA SER A 241 -1.95 9.71 -17.42
C SER A 241 -3.23 10.34 -17.95
N GLU A 242 -3.65 11.48 -17.39
CA GLU A 242 -4.83 12.23 -17.81
C GLU A 242 -4.68 12.74 -19.27
N GLU A 243 -3.52 13.29 -19.63
CA GLU A 243 -3.21 13.68 -21.01
C GLU A 243 -3.29 12.49 -21.98
N LYS A 244 -2.67 11.36 -21.63
CA LYS A 244 -2.70 10.13 -22.46
C LYS A 244 -4.12 9.57 -22.58
N GLN A 245 -4.93 9.62 -21.52
CA GLN A 245 -6.34 9.23 -21.55
C GLN A 245 -7.19 10.17 -22.43
N ALA A 246 -6.93 11.48 -22.38
CA ALA A 246 -7.60 12.46 -23.24
C ALA A 246 -7.27 12.23 -24.73
N ILE A 247 -6.00 12.02 -25.06
CA ILE A 247 -5.55 11.69 -26.43
C ILE A 247 -6.21 10.41 -26.94
N LEU A 248 -6.13 9.31 -26.18
CA LEU A 248 -6.75 8.04 -26.56
C LEU A 248 -8.28 8.13 -26.65
N SER A 249 -8.93 8.97 -25.83
CA SER A 249 -10.36 9.22 -25.92
C SER A 249 -10.75 10.00 -27.19
N LEU A 250 -9.90 10.89 -27.68
CA LEU A 250 -10.10 11.60 -28.95
C LEU A 250 -9.84 10.68 -30.15
N GLU A 251 -8.78 9.87 -30.10
CA GLU A 251 -8.46 8.89 -31.15
C GLU A 251 -9.57 7.84 -31.28
N ALA A 252 -10.05 7.27 -30.17
CA ALA A 252 -11.16 6.32 -30.18
C ALA A 252 -12.46 6.90 -30.77
N LYS A 253 -12.75 8.19 -30.52
CA LYS A 253 -13.88 8.89 -31.16
C LYS A 253 -13.66 9.06 -32.66
N ALA A 254 -12.49 9.56 -33.06
CA ALA A 254 -12.16 9.75 -34.48
C ALA A 254 -12.24 8.43 -35.28
N ILE A 255 -11.81 7.31 -34.69
CA ILE A 255 -11.93 5.97 -35.31
C ILE A 255 -13.40 5.51 -35.37
N ALA A 256 -14.20 5.76 -34.33
CA ALA A 256 -15.62 5.43 -34.34
C ALA A 256 -16.39 6.27 -35.39
N ASP A 257 -16.09 7.56 -35.51
CA ASP A 257 -16.66 8.46 -36.50
C ASP A 257 -16.29 8.01 -37.93
N GLN A 258 -15.00 7.72 -38.18
CA GLN A 258 -14.52 7.16 -39.46
C GLN A 258 -15.21 5.83 -39.82
N TYR A 259 -15.34 4.92 -38.86
CA TYR A 259 -16.06 3.66 -39.06
C TYR A 259 -17.54 3.89 -39.38
N SER A 260 -18.19 4.85 -38.71
CA SER A 260 -19.59 5.18 -38.98
C SER A 260 -19.81 5.75 -40.39
N GLN A 261 -18.90 6.59 -40.88
CA GLN A 261 -18.94 7.11 -42.25
C GLN A 261 -18.73 5.99 -43.27
N LEU A 262 -17.69 5.16 -43.09
CA LEU A 262 -17.39 4.04 -43.98
C LEU A 262 -18.55 3.03 -44.05
N LEU A 263 -19.25 2.80 -42.93
CA LEU A 263 -20.45 1.97 -42.89
C LEU A 263 -21.62 2.57 -43.69
N VAL A 264 -21.83 3.89 -43.62
CA VAL A 264 -22.85 4.59 -44.44
C VAL A 264 -22.48 4.51 -45.93
N ASP A 265 -21.23 4.80 -46.28
CA ASP A 265 -20.75 4.76 -47.67
C ASP A 265 -20.96 3.36 -48.28
N HIS A 266 -20.58 2.30 -47.55
CA HIS A 266 -20.78 0.92 -47.99
C HIS A 266 -22.26 0.50 -48.09
N LEU A 267 -23.15 1.03 -47.24
CA LEU A 267 -24.58 0.74 -47.30
C LEU A 267 -25.27 1.41 -48.50
N ASP A 268 -24.86 2.64 -48.86
CA ASP A 268 -25.36 3.30 -50.08
C ASP A 268 -24.76 2.68 -51.35
N ASP A 269 -23.49 2.28 -51.35
CA ASP A 269 -22.90 1.48 -52.45
C ASP A 269 -23.63 0.14 -52.64
N GLU A 270 -23.91 -0.60 -51.56
CA GLU A 270 -24.67 -1.86 -51.64
C GLU A 270 -26.08 -1.62 -52.21
N LYS A 271 -26.75 -0.56 -51.77
CA LYS A 271 -28.08 -0.15 -52.25
C LYS A 271 -28.06 0.24 -53.73
N ILE A 272 -27.02 0.95 -54.21
CA ILE A 272 -26.82 1.25 -55.63
C ILE A 272 -26.58 -0.04 -56.44
N LEU A 273 -25.77 -0.96 -55.92
CA LEU A 273 -25.50 -2.26 -56.57
C LEU A 273 -26.75 -3.14 -56.62
N ARG A 274 -27.51 -3.26 -55.52
CA ARG A 274 -28.80 -3.98 -55.46
C ARG A 274 -29.79 -3.41 -56.48
N ALA A 275 -29.92 -2.08 -56.58
CA ALA A 275 -30.79 -1.43 -57.56
C ALA A 275 -30.33 -1.69 -59.02
N ARG A 276 -29.02 -1.66 -59.28
CA ARG A 276 -28.45 -2.00 -60.60
C ARG A 276 -28.74 -3.46 -60.97
N THR A 277 -28.54 -4.39 -60.05
CA THR A 277 -28.81 -5.83 -60.23
C THR A 277 -30.30 -6.09 -60.48
N MET A 278 -31.21 -5.47 -59.71
CA MET A 278 -32.65 -5.56 -59.96
C MET A 278 -33.05 -5.02 -61.33
N LYS A 279 -32.45 -3.90 -61.78
CA LYS A 279 -32.69 -3.36 -63.12
C LYS A 279 -32.23 -4.32 -64.22
N ILE A 280 -31.02 -4.87 -64.12
CA ILE A 280 -30.48 -5.84 -65.09
C ILE A 280 -31.31 -7.13 -65.11
N HIS A 281 -31.70 -7.66 -63.94
CA HIS A 281 -32.58 -8.83 -63.83
C HIS A 281 -33.94 -8.58 -64.50
N SER A 282 -34.54 -7.39 -64.27
CA SER A 282 -35.82 -7.02 -64.90
C SER A 282 -35.70 -6.88 -66.42
N GLN A 283 -34.57 -6.37 -66.93
CA GLN A 283 -34.30 -6.30 -68.36
C GLN A 283 -34.10 -7.70 -68.98
N LEU A 284 -33.34 -8.58 -68.31
CA LEU A 284 -33.16 -9.96 -68.74
C LEU A 284 -34.49 -10.73 -68.75
N GLN A 285 -35.31 -10.60 -67.71
CA GLN A 285 -36.63 -11.21 -67.65
C GLN A 285 -37.55 -10.68 -68.77
N SER A 286 -37.48 -9.39 -69.10
CA SER A 286 -38.20 -8.83 -70.25
C SER A 286 -37.69 -9.33 -71.60
N TRP A 287 -36.40 -9.67 -71.73
CA TRP A 287 -35.85 -10.31 -72.93
C TRP A 287 -36.25 -11.78 -73.04
N VAL A 288 -36.25 -12.54 -71.94
CA VAL A 288 -36.73 -13.94 -71.90
C VAL A 288 -38.20 -13.99 -72.32
N VAL A 289 -39.08 -13.20 -71.69
CA VAL A 289 -40.52 -13.17 -72.04
C VAL A 289 -40.76 -12.78 -73.51
N LYS A 290 -39.93 -11.89 -74.09
CA LYS A 290 -40.01 -11.56 -75.52
C LYS A 290 -39.53 -12.68 -76.43
N TYR A 291 -38.47 -13.39 -76.05
CA TYR A 291 -37.95 -14.54 -76.78
C TYR A 291 -38.93 -15.71 -76.74
N ASP A 292 -39.50 -16.01 -75.58
CA ASP A 292 -40.52 -17.06 -75.42
C ASP A 292 -41.78 -16.74 -76.25
N GLN A 293 -42.19 -15.47 -76.30
CA GLN A 293 -43.30 -15.01 -77.15
C GLN A 293 -42.98 -15.14 -78.65
N ASP A 294 -41.83 -14.61 -79.12
CA ASP A 294 -41.41 -14.71 -80.53
C ASP A 294 -41.22 -16.17 -80.97
N MET A 295 -40.63 -17.03 -80.14
CA MET A 295 -40.54 -18.46 -80.40
C MET A 295 -41.93 -19.13 -80.47
N THR A 296 -42.89 -18.71 -79.63
CA THR A 296 -44.27 -19.23 -79.69
C THR A 296 -45.00 -18.78 -80.96
N GLU A 297 -44.84 -17.51 -81.35
CA GLU A 297 -45.40 -16.96 -82.60
C GLU A 297 -44.78 -17.65 -83.83
N LYS A 298 -43.46 -17.83 -83.86
CA LYS A 298 -42.74 -18.53 -84.94
C LYS A 298 -43.06 -20.02 -85.01
N GLN A 299 -43.30 -20.68 -83.88
CA GLN A 299 -43.77 -22.06 -83.84
C GLN A 299 -45.18 -22.18 -84.41
N ALA A 300 -46.08 -21.24 -84.07
CA ALA A 300 -47.44 -21.21 -84.63
C ALA A 300 -47.44 -20.92 -86.14
N GLU A 301 -46.63 -19.96 -86.62
CA GLU A 301 -46.42 -19.71 -88.06
C GLU A 301 -45.89 -20.96 -88.78
N TYR A 302 -44.91 -21.66 -88.18
CA TYR A 302 -44.36 -22.90 -88.75
C TYR A 302 -45.41 -24.03 -88.79
N GLU A 303 -46.22 -24.20 -87.75
CA GLU A 303 -47.29 -25.20 -87.70
C GLU A 303 -48.40 -24.89 -88.71
N GLU A 304 -48.76 -23.61 -88.91
CA GLU A 304 -49.72 -23.20 -89.94
C GLU A 304 -49.18 -23.46 -91.36
N ILE A 305 -47.97 -22.98 -91.68
CA ILE A 305 -47.33 -23.19 -92.99
C ILE A 305 -47.14 -24.68 -93.26
N LYS A 306 -46.79 -25.48 -92.24
CA LYS A 306 -46.68 -26.93 -92.37
C LYS A 306 -48.03 -27.59 -92.63
N ALA A 307 -49.10 -27.19 -91.93
CA ALA A 307 -50.43 -27.71 -92.19
C ALA A 307 -50.93 -27.37 -93.61
N GLN A 308 -50.60 -26.18 -94.11
CA GLN A 308 -50.84 -25.80 -95.50
C GLN A 308 -50.03 -26.68 -96.46
N TYR A 309 -48.72 -26.85 -96.23
CA TYR A 309 -47.86 -27.71 -97.06
C TYR A 309 -48.32 -29.18 -97.07
N ASP A 310 -48.65 -29.76 -95.92
CA ASP A 310 -49.13 -31.15 -95.82
C ASP A 310 -50.49 -31.30 -96.54
N SER A 311 -51.34 -30.27 -96.55
CA SER A 311 -52.60 -30.22 -97.31
C SER A 311 -52.40 -30.02 -98.82
N GLU A 312 -51.44 -29.20 -99.24
CA GLU A 312 -51.08 -29.03 -100.66
C GLU A 312 -50.40 -30.29 -101.21
N LYS A 313 -49.55 -30.95 -100.41
CA LYS A 313 -48.87 -32.18 -100.80
C LYS A 313 -49.86 -33.34 -100.95
N THR A 314 -50.79 -33.52 -100.01
CA THR A 314 -51.85 -34.53 -100.17
C THR A 314 -52.75 -34.25 -101.38
N ALA A 315 -53.10 -32.98 -101.65
CA ALA A 315 -53.84 -32.61 -102.86
C ALA A 315 -53.02 -32.82 -104.16
N MET A 316 -51.70 -32.64 -104.11
CA MET A 316 -50.79 -32.95 -105.22
C MET A 316 -50.71 -34.46 -105.47
N ASP A 317 -50.52 -35.27 -104.43
CA ASP A 317 -50.45 -36.73 -104.53
C ASP A 317 -51.77 -37.30 -105.10
N GLU A 318 -52.91 -36.81 -104.61
CA GLU A 318 -54.24 -37.11 -105.15
C GLU A 318 -54.40 -36.74 -106.65
N MET A 319 -53.69 -35.72 -107.14
CA MET A 319 -53.75 -35.28 -108.54
C MET A 319 -52.74 -36.02 -109.41
N GLU A 320 -51.60 -36.43 -108.88
CA GLU A 320 -50.65 -37.31 -109.56
C GLU A 320 -51.26 -38.72 -109.75
N GLU A 321 -51.94 -39.28 -108.74
CA GLU A 321 -52.67 -40.56 -108.85
C GLU A 321 -53.75 -40.49 -109.96
N LYS A 322 -54.59 -39.45 -109.96
CA LYS A 322 -55.62 -39.23 -111.00
C LYS A 322 -55.02 -39.00 -112.40
N MET A 323 -53.82 -38.42 -112.50
CA MET A 323 -53.10 -38.30 -113.77
C MET A 323 -52.48 -39.62 -114.23
N GLU A 324 -52.01 -40.47 -113.32
CA GLU A 324 -51.52 -41.82 -113.66
C GLU A 324 -52.69 -42.73 -114.10
N GLU A 325 -53.83 -42.68 -113.43
CA GLU A 325 -55.08 -43.33 -113.88
C GLU A 325 -55.46 -42.88 -115.30
N GLN A 326 -55.57 -41.56 -115.53
CA GLN A 326 -55.92 -41.00 -116.85
C GLN A 326 -54.88 -41.33 -117.92
N SER A 327 -53.59 -41.35 -117.58
CA SER A 327 -52.51 -41.76 -118.48
C SER A 327 -52.67 -43.24 -118.86
N SER A 328 -52.99 -44.13 -117.92
CA SER A 328 -53.22 -45.55 -118.20
C SER A 328 -54.43 -45.77 -119.14
N LEU A 329 -55.54 -45.04 -118.91
CA LEU A 329 -56.74 -45.04 -119.75
C LEU A 329 -56.47 -44.45 -121.14
N TYR A 330 -55.73 -43.35 -121.23
CA TYR A 330 -55.34 -42.77 -122.51
C TYR A 330 -54.45 -43.71 -123.31
N ASN A 331 -53.47 -44.36 -122.67
CA ASN A 331 -52.58 -45.31 -123.33
C ASN A 331 -53.31 -46.56 -123.82
N THR A 332 -54.30 -47.06 -123.08
CA THR A 332 -55.16 -48.18 -123.54
C THR A 332 -56.06 -47.77 -124.71
N LEU A 333 -56.76 -46.65 -124.63
CA LEU A 333 -57.60 -46.13 -125.73
C LEU A 333 -56.78 -45.82 -127.00
N MET A 334 -55.55 -45.33 -126.86
CA MET A 334 -54.64 -45.10 -127.99
C MET A 334 -54.08 -46.39 -128.58
N ALA A 335 -53.93 -47.46 -127.79
CA ALA A 335 -53.59 -48.79 -128.28
C ALA A 335 -54.77 -49.41 -129.07
N GLU A 336 -55.98 -49.39 -128.51
CA GLU A 336 -57.21 -49.85 -129.18
C GLU A 336 -57.45 -49.12 -130.50
N LYS A 337 -57.36 -47.78 -130.48
CA LYS A 337 -57.48 -46.95 -131.68
C LYS A 337 -56.44 -47.32 -132.74
N LYS A 338 -55.19 -47.57 -132.34
CA LYS A 338 -54.12 -47.97 -133.27
C LYS A 338 -54.40 -49.35 -133.88
N GLU A 339 -54.89 -50.30 -133.10
CA GLU A 339 -55.29 -51.62 -133.59
C GLU A 339 -56.47 -51.53 -134.59
N GLU A 340 -57.46 -50.68 -134.33
CA GLU A 340 -58.59 -50.47 -135.25
C GLU A 340 -58.19 -49.70 -136.53
N GLU A 341 -57.32 -48.68 -136.44
CA GLU A 341 -56.71 -48.03 -137.61
C GLU A 341 -55.90 -49.03 -138.45
N GLU A 342 -55.13 -49.93 -137.80
CA GLU A 342 -54.37 -50.97 -138.48
C GLU A 342 -55.28 -52.03 -139.13
N ARG A 343 -56.37 -52.45 -138.46
CA ARG A 343 -57.41 -53.33 -139.03
C ARG A 343 -58.06 -52.71 -140.26
N LEU A 344 -58.45 -51.43 -140.19
CA LEU A 344 -59.04 -50.69 -141.31
C LEU A 344 -58.05 -50.53 -142.48
N PHE A 345 -56.77 -50.32 -142.19
CA PHE A 345 -55.71 -50.27 -143.21
C PHE A 345 -55.50 -51.62 -143.90
N GLN A 346 -55.47 -52.72 -143.14
CA GLN A 346 -55.39 -54.08 -143.68
C GLN A 346 -56.61 -54.42 -144.56
N GLU A 347 -57.83 -54.09 -144.13
CA GLU A 347 -59.04 -54.23 -144.94
C GLU A 347 -58.96 -53.43 -146.25
N LEU A 348 -58.50 -52.17 -146.19
CA LEU A 348 -58.37 -51.31 -147.36
C LEU A 348 -57.31 -51.86 -148.34
N ALA A 349 -56.17 -52.34 -147.83
CA ALA A 349 -55.14 -52.99 -148.62
C ALA A 349 -55.66 -54.26 -149.31
N PHE A 350 -56.43 -55.10 -148.60
CA PHE A 350 -57.06 -56.30 -149.16
C PHE A 350 -58.11 -55.95 -150.24
N LYS A 351 -58.95 -54.93 -149.98
CA LYS A 351 -59.92 -54.38 -150.96
C LYS A 351 -59.20 -53.81 -152.20
N MET A 352 -58.04 -53.17 -152.05
CA MET A 352 -57.21 -52.74 -153.19
C MET A 352 -56.59 -53.92 -153.96
N LEU A 353 -56.13 -54.96 -153.27
CA LEU A 353 -55.56 -56.17 -153.88
C LEU A 353 -56.62 -56.90 -154.73
N MET A 354 -57.82 -57.13 -154.18
CA MET A 354 -58.99 -57.65 -154.89
C MET A 354 -59.30 -56.84 -156.16
N ASN A 355 -59.38 -55.50 -156.03
CA ASN A 355 -59.65 -54.60 -157.15
C ASN A 355 -58.54 -54.57 -158.20
N ARG A 356 -57.28 -54.83 -157.83
CA ARG A 356 -56.16 -54.95 -158.76
C ARG A 356 -56.24 -56.25 -159.55
N SER A 357 -56.51 -57.38 -158.88
CA SER A 357 -56.73 -58.69 -159.51
C SER A 357 -57.90 -58.66 -160.50
N ALA A 358 -59.05 -58.10 -160.10
CA ALA A 358 -60.21 -57.91 -160.98
C ALA A 358 -59.88 -57.07 -162.22
N ARG A 359 -59.10 -55.97 -162.07
CA ARG A 359 -58.65 -55.13 -163.20
C ARG A 359 -57.76 -55.89 -164.20
N ILE A 360 -56.91 -56.80 -163.72
CA ILE A 360 -56.04 -57.62 -164.58
C ILE A 360 -56.90 -58.58 -165.43
N ILE A 361 -57.83 -59.31 -164.79
CA ILE A 361 -58.77 -60.22 -165.46
C ILE A 361 -59.60 -59.48 -166.52
N GLN A 362 -60.20 -58.34 -166.15
CA GLN A 362 -60.99 -57.52 -167.06
C GLN A 362 -60.17 -56.98 -168.26
N ARG A 363 -58.90 -56.62 -168.05
CA ARG A 363 -58.01 -56.13 -169.11
C ARG A 363 -57.69 -57.25 -170.12
N ALA A 364 -57.43 -58.47 -169.64
CA ALA A 364 -57.23 -59.64 -170.51
C ALA A 364 -58.48 -59.92 -171.38
N TRP A 365 -59.67 -59.90 -170.78
CA TRP A 365 -60.94 -60.13 -171.49
C TRP A 365 -61.24 -59.10 -172.58
N ARG A 366 -61.02 -57.80 -172.31
CA ARG A 366 -61.19 -56.73 -173.32
C ARG A 366 -60.25 -56.94 -174.52
N GLY A 367 -59.00 -57.31 -174.26
CA GLY A 367 -58.01 -57.63 -175.31
C GLY A 367 -58.33 -58.88 -176.14
N TYR A 368 -59.25 -59.75 -175.72
CA TYR A 368 -59.78 -60.84 -176.54
C TYR A 368 -60.87 -60.34 -177.50
N ARG A 369 -61.81 -59.51 -177.01
CA ARG A 369 -62.94 -58.97 -177.81
C ARG A 369 -62.48 -58.21 -179.06
N GLU A 370 -61.50 -57.30 -178.95
CA GLU A 370 -61.10 -56.45 -180.07
C GLU A 370 -60.49 -57.23 -181.25
N ARG A 371 -59.81 -58.35 -180.97
CA ARG A 371 -59.21 -59.20 -182.01
C ARG A 371 -60.26 -59.97 -182.83
N LYS A 372 -61.48 -60.15 -182.31
CA LYS A 372 -62.57 -60.83 -183.03
C LYS A 372 -63.33 -59.92 -184.00
N ALA A 373 -63.30 -58.60 -183.80
CA ALA A 373 -64.10 -57.63 -184.58
C ALA A 373 -63.48 -57.23 -185.93
N LYS A 374 -62.14 -57.18 -186.06
CA LYS A 374 -61.43 -56.55 -187.19
C LYS A 374 -61.39 -57.36 -188.51
N ARG A 375 -62.38 -58.24 -188.79
CA ARG A 375 -62.31 -59.22 -189.91
C ARG A 375 -63.35 -59.08 -191.03
N ARG A 376 -64.22 -58.06 -191.03
CA ARG A 376 -65.17 -57.80 -192.14
C ARG A 376 -65.27 -56.30 -192.51
N HIS A 377 -64.86 -56.00 -193.76
CA HIS A 377 -65.05 -54.77 -194.54
C HIS A 377 -64.41 -53.45 -194.03
N ARG A 378 -63.86 -52.56 -194.87
CA ARG A 378 -63.03 -52.70 -196.11
C ARG A 378 -62.38 -51.32 -196.43
N LYS A 379 -61.53 -51.25 -197.47
CA LYS A 379 -60.90 -50.06 -198.14
C LYS A 379 -61.62 -48.70 -197.92
N GLY A 380 -60.99 -47.53 -197.72
CA GLY A 380 -59.57 -47.17 -197.56
C GLY A 380 -59.14 -45.85 -198.28
N LYS A 381 -58.77 -44.80 -197.51
CA LYS A 381 -58.01 -43.55 -197.85
C LYS A 381 -57.62 -42.91 -196.49
N LYS A 382 -56.44 -42.37 -196.15
CA LYS A 382 -55.25 -41.78 -196.81
C LYS A 382 -55.29 -40.25 -197.03
N SER A 383 -55.10 -39.50 -195.94
CA SER A 383 -54.64 -38.10 -195.83
C SER A 383 -53.18 -38.03 -195.29
N LYS A 384 -52.55 -36.84 -195.16
CA LYS A 384 -51.08 -36.70 -195.09
C LYS A 384 -50.55 -35.29 -194.67
N ASP A 385 -50.16 -35.12 -193.40
CA ASP A 385 -49.16 -34.14 -192.86
C ASP A 385 -48.56 -34.72 -191.54
N LYS A 386 -47.27 -34.61 -191.13
CA LYS A 386 -46.25 -33.51 -190.98
C LYS A 386 -46.44 -32.66 -189.71
N GLY A 387 -45.41 -32.20 -188.97
CA GLY A 387 -43.93 -32.36 -189.03
C GLY A 387 -43.32 -33.27 -187.92
N LYS A 388 -42.01 -33.63 -187.90
CA LYS A 388 -40.78 -32.85 -187.51
C LYS A 388 -40.80 -32.37 -186.04
N SER A 389 -39.79 -32.56 -185.16
CA SER A 389 -38.34 -32.90 -185.26
C SER A 389 -37.88 -33.76 -184.03
N LYS A 390 -36.86 -34.64 -184.07
CA LYS A 390 -35.40 -34.45 -183.72
C LYS A 390 -35.13 -33.46 -182.55
N LEU A 391 -34.22 -33.65 -181.58
CA LEU A 391 -33.19 -34.66 -181.15
C LEU A 391 -32.86 -34.39 -179.62
N VAL A 392 -31.92 -34.97 -178.84
CA VAL A 392 -30.73 -35.85 -179.01
C VAL A 392 -30.63 -36.95 -177.89
N TYR A 393 -29.53 -37.06 -177.11
CA TYR A 393 -29.24 -38.06 -176.05
C TYR A 393 -28.10 -37.58 -175.11
N THR A 394 -27.80 -38.32 -174.03
CA THR A 394 -26.73 -38.09 -173.00
C THR A 394 -27.00 -36.97 -171.97
N LYS A 395 -26.51 -37.00 -170.71
CA LYS A 395 -25.59 -37.95 -170.02
C LYS A 395 -25.91 -38.06 -168.50
N LYS A 396 -25.06 -38.77 -167.74
CA LYS A 396 -25.03 -38.94 -166.27
C LYS A 396 -25.05 -37.58 -165.51
N ASP A 397 -25.47 -37.50 -164.25
CA ASP A 397 -24.59 -37.77 -163.09
C ASP A 397 -25.27 -38.15 -161.76
N ASN A 398 -24.44 -38.68 -160.84
CA ASN A 398 -24.67 -39.10 -159.45
C ASN A 398 -23.25 -39.23 -158.84
N PRO A 399 -22.86 -38.54 -157.74
CA PRO A 399 -23.44 -38.79 -156.41
C PRO A 399 -23.47 -37.59 -155.42
N ASN A 400 -23.90 -37.87 -154.18
CA ASN A 400 -23.62 -37.20 -152.91
C ASN A 400 -23.69 -35.65 -152.82
N ALA A 401 -24.83 -35.17 -152.32
CA ALA A 401 -24.91 -34.09 -151.33
C ALA A 401 -26.20 -34.23 -150.50
N ILE A 402 -26.27 -33.58 -149.33
CA ILE A 402 -27.46 -33.51 -148.46
C ILE A 402 -27.87 -34.85 -147.81
N LEU A 403 -26.90 -35.49 -147.16
CA LEU A 403 -27.13 -36.03 -145.82
C LEU A 403 -26.47 -35.10 -144.76
N GLU A 404 -26.57 -35.46 -143.49
CA GLU A 404 -25.84 -34.93 -142.32
C GLU A 404 -26.27 -33.58 -141.68
N ASN A 405 -26.77 -32.59 -142.41
CA ASN A 405 -26.92 -31.21 -141.86
C ASN A 405 -28.34 -30.77 -141.41
N LYS A 406 -29.13 -31.67 -140.80
CA LYS A 406 -30.39 -31.28 -140.11
C LYS A 406 -30.79 -32.13 -138.90
N TYR A 407 -29.84 -32.85 -138.30
CA TYR A 407 -30.02 -33.67 -137.09
C TYR A 407 -28.89 -33.47 -136.07
N LYS A 408 -28.55 -32.21 -135.78
CA LYS A 408 -27.78 -31.78 -134.60
C LYS A 408 -28.33 -30.42 -134.12
N GLY A 409 -28.50 -30.29 -132.81
CA GLY A 409 -29.15 -29.15 -132.15
C GLY A 409 -30.38 -29.58 -131.34
N ASP A 410 -30.47 -29.08 -130.11
CA ASP A 410 -31.71 -28.82 -129.35
C ASP A 410 -32.61 -30.01 -128.95
N LEU A 411 -32.07 -31.21 -128.71
CA LEU A 411 -32.84 -32.30 -128.07
C LEU A 411 -32.13 -33.08 -126.95
N PHE A 412 -30.92 -32.67 -126.50
CA PHE A 412 -30.19 -33.40 -125.45
C PHE A 412 -29.43 -32.53 -124.43
N GLU A 413 -29.64 -31.22 -124.44
CA GLU A 413 -28.92 -30.28 -123.54
C GLU A 413 -29.78 -29.78 -122.35
N ALA A 414 -31.07 -30.13 -122.33
CA ALA A 414 -32.02 -29.80 -121.26
C ALA A 414 -32.05 -30.81 -120.08
N MET A 415 -31.17 -31.82 -120.07
CA MET A 415 -31.22 -32.93 -119.10
C MET A 415 -29.91 -33.07 -118.30
N LYS A 416 -29.23 -31.96 -117.98
CA LYS A 416 -28.04 -31.98 -117.12
C LYS A 416 -27.68 -30.67 -116.40
N ASN A 417 -28.60 -30.14 -115.59
CA ASN A 417 -28.20 -29.18 -114.54
C ASN A 417 -28.95 -29.37 -113.20
N PRO A 418 -28.69 -30.47 -112.46
CA PRO A 418 -29.27 -30.72 -111.14
C PRO A 418 -28.49 -29.97 -110.04
N ASN A 419 -28.45 -28.64 -110.09
CA ASN A 419 -28.05 -27.73 -108.99
C ASN A 419 -28.35 -26.28 -109.42
N ALA A 420 -29.57 -25.83 -109.12
CA ALA A 420 -30.05 -24.47 -109.39
C ALA A 420 -31.11 -24.02 -108.35
N PHE A 421 -30.85 -24.35 -107.09
CA PHE A 421 -31.40 -23.73 -105.88
C PHE A 421 -30.28 -23.73 -104.82
#